data_AF-A0A7K1TL00-F1
#
_entry.id   AF-A0A7K1TL00-F1
#
_cell.length_a   1.000
_cell.length_b   1.000
_cell.length_c   1.000
_cell.angle_alpha   90.00
_cell.angle_beta   90.00
_cell.angle_gamma   90.00
#
_symmetry.space_group_name_H-M   'P 1'
#
loop_
_entity.id
_entity.type
_entity.pdbx_description
1 polymer ?
#
loop_
_entity_poly.entity_id
_entity_poly.type
_entity_poly.pdbx_seq_one_letter_code
_entity_poly.pdbx_strand_id
1 'polypeptide(L)'
;MRLVAEELDTDDTTSEYDPRIKATILQELAHFFQDERRVLTFVCQDGKRQRAAYRHRLFSRWFREVNDAHLLRHVVSEANGLYATLIYRDTNPFAAELQHQLPTLEDKLNHIMGQNPE
;
A
#
# COMPACT_ATOMS: atom_id res chain seq x y z
N MET A 1 35.93 28.63 5.25
CA MET A 1 35.24 27.61 6.08
C MET A 1 34.60 26.62 5.12
N ARG A 2 35.01 25.35 5.17
CA ARG A 2 34.79 24.33 4.14
C ARG A 2 33.32 23.92 4.08
N LEU A 3 32.80 23.81 2.86
CA LEU A 3 31.58 23.11 2.49
C LEU A 3 31.67 21.65 2.95
N VAL A 4 30.65 21.18 3.66
CA VAL A 4 30.32 19.76 3.71
C VAL A 4 28.89 19.67 3.22
N ALA A 5 28.76 19.49 1.90
CA ALA A 5 27.56 18.92 1.33
C ALA A 5 27.51 17.48 1.87
N GLU A 6 26.56 17.21 2.75
CA GLU A 6 26.19 15.84 3.11
C GLU A 6 25.93 15.09 1.81
N GLU A 7 26.75 14.07 1.58
CA GLU A 7 26.66 13.17 0.45
C GLU A 7 25.24 12.61 0.38
N LEU A 8 24.48 13.08 -0.61
CA LEU A 8 23.32 12.38 -1.11
C LEU A 8 23.83 11.05 -1.65
N ASP A 9 23.68 10.02 -0.83
CA ASP A 9 23.86 8.61 -1.17
C ASP A 9 22.95 8.32 -2.38
N THR A 10 23.54 8.47 -3.55
CA THR A 10 22.93 8.39 -4.87
C THR A 10 23.28 7.01 -5.42
N ASP A 11 22.84 5.96 -4.73
CA ASP A 11 22.98 4.59 -5.21
C ASP A 11 21.82 3.67 -4.76
N ASP A 12 20.60 4.01 -5.17
CA ASP A 12 19.50 3.03 -5.17
C ASP A 12 18.52 3.25 -6.34
N THR A 13 19.01 3.80 -7.46
CA THR A 13 18.18 4.03 -8.66
C THR A 13 18.09 2.82 -9.58
N THR A 14 18.70 1.67 -9.25
CA THR A 14 18.60 0.44 -10.06
C THR A 14 18.65 -0.85 -9.25
N SER A 15 18.09 -0.90 -8.02
CA SER A 15 17.65 -2.19 -7.48
C SER A 15 16.42 -2.62 -8.28
N GLU A 16 16.65 -3.19 -9.48
CA GLU A 16 15.61 -3.92 -10.20
C GLU A 16 15.15 -5.05 -9.28
N TYR A 17 13.94 -4.91 -8.74
CA TYR A 17 13.31 -5.97 -7.96
C TYR A 17 13.34 -7.26 -8.76
N ASP A 18 13.76 -8.36 -8.12
CA ASP A 18 13.73 -9.68 -8.73
C ASP A 18 12.30 -9.95 -9.26
N PRO A 19 12.12 -10.15 -10.58
CA PRO A 19 10.81 -10.43 -11.18
C PRO A 19 10.07 -11.59 -10.53
N ARG A 20 10.80 -12.51 -9.88
CA ARG A 20 10.23 -13.63 -9.11
C ARG A 20 9.44 -13.15 -7.90
N ILE A 21 9.87 -12.08 -7.23
CA ILE A 21 9.15 -11.49 -6.09
C ILE A 21 7.79 -10.98 -6.55
N LYS A 22 7.75 -10.25 -7.68
CA LYS A 22 6.49 -9.82 -8.30
C LYS A 22 5.62 -11.03 -8.60
N ALA A 23 6.14 -12.05 -9.29
CA ALA A 23 5.38 -13.24 -9.66
C ALA A 23 4.78 -13.96 -8.44
N THR A 24 5.57 -14.14 -7.37
CA THR A 24 5.10 -14.74 -6.11
C THR A 24 4.00 -13.92 -5.46
N ILE A 25 4.20 -12.60 -5.28
CA ILE A 25 3.17 -11.74 -4.68
C ILE A 25 1.86 -11.83 -5.47
N LEU A 26 1.93 -11.77 -6.79
CA LEU A 26 0.76 -11.85 -7.66
C LEU A 26 0.06 -13.21 -7.58
N GLN A 27 0.82 -14.30 -7.53
CA GLN A 27 0.26 -15.65 -7.35
C GLN A 27 -0.45 -15.78 -6.00
N GLU A 28 0.16 -15.27 -4.93
CA GLU A 28 -0.45 -15.28 -3.60
C GLU A 28 -1.71 -14.42 -3.55
N LEU A 29 -1.74 -13.25 -4.21
CA LEU A 29 -2.96 -12.45 -4.33
C LEU A 29 -4.06 -13.20 -5.08
N ALA A 30 -3.73 -13.85 -6.19
CA ALA A 30 -4.70 -14.61 -6.97
C ALA A 30 -5.30 -15.77 -6.15
N HIS A 31 -4.47 -16.53 -5.43
CA HIS A 31 -4.92 -17.57 -4.50
C HIS A 31 -5.71 -16.99 -3.32
N PHE A 32 -5.25 -15.88 -2.74
CA PHE A 32 -5.92 -15.25 -1.61
C PHE A 32 -7.35 -14.89 -1.97
N PHE A 33 -7.57 -14.26 -3.13
CA PHE A 33 -8.90 -13.87 -3.58
C PHE A 33 -9.69 -15.00 -4.26
N GLN A 34 -9.30 -16.28 -4.18
CA GLN A 34 -10.20 -17.37 -4.63
C GLN A 34 -11.48 -17.43 -3.78
N ASP A 35 -11.40 -17.00 -2.52
CA ASP A 35 -12.57 -16.78 -1.67
C ASP A 35 -12.98 -15.31 -1.76
N GLU A 36 -14.17 -15.06 -2.33
CA GLU A 36 -14.71 -13.72 -2.57
C GLU A 36 -14.99 -12.93 -1.29
N ARG A 37 -15.08 -13.60 -0.13
CA ARG A 37 -15.33 -12.96 1.17
C ARG A 37 -14.09 -12.31 1.74
N ARG A 38 -12.91 -12.68 1.25
CA ARG A 38 -11.65 -12.18 1.79
C ARG A 38 -11.42 -10.73 1.41
N VAL A 39 -10.81 -10.04 2.35
CA VAL A 39 -10.40 -8.64 2.26
C VAL A 39 -8.92 -8.59 2.63
N LEU A 40 -8.13 -7.94 1.81
CA LEU A 40 -6.72 -7.70 2.07
C LEU A 40 -6.52 -6.27 2.54
N THR A 41 -5.89 -6.12 3.70
CA THR A 41 -5.37 -4.82 4.15
C THR A 41 -3.87 -4.80 3.93
N PHE A 42 -3.43 -4.00 2.98
CA PHE A 42 -2.01 -3.73 2.73
C PHE A 42 -1.59 -2.51 3.53
N VAL A 43 -0.71 -2.70 4.52
CA VAL A 43 -0.18 -1.62 5.36
C VAL A 43 1.34 -1.57 5.22
N CYS A 44 1.86 -0.39 4.93
CA CYS A 44 3.28 -0.08 4.96
C CYS A 44 3.48 1.13 5.87
N GLN A 45 4.25 0.95 6.94
CA GLN A 45 4.69 2.04 7.80
C GLN A 45 6.22 2.07 7.73
N ASP A 46 6.79 3.25 7.47
CA ASP A 46 8.22 3.49 7.68
C ASP A 46 8.41 4.67 8.61
N GLY A 47 9.54 4.68 9.31
CA GLY A 47 10.06 5.90 9.92
C GLY A 47 10.75 6.80 8.88
N LYS A 48 11.98 7.23 9.16
CA LYS A 48 12.71 8.28 8.42
C LYS A 48 13.15 7.95 6.97
N ARG A 49 12.89 6.75 6.43
CA ARG A 49 13.36 6.36 5.08
C ARG A 49 12.17 6.19 4.14
N GLN A 50 12.23 6.77 2.95
CA GLN A 50 11.15 6.80 1.94
C GLN A 50 10.78 5.41 1.34
N ARG A 51 11.17 4.29 1.98
CA ARG A 51 11.01 2.95 1.43
C ARG A 51 9.54 2.50 1.46
N ALA A 52 8.74 2.87 2.47
CA ALA A 52 7.30 2.58 2.46
C ALA A 52 6.57 3.24 1.29
N ALA A 53 6.86 4.51 0.99
CA ALA A 53 6.30 5.21 -0.15
C ALA A 53 6.65 4.50 -1.47
N TYR A 54 7.92 4.10 -1.62
CA TYR A 54 8.38 3.35 -2.78
C TYR A 54 7.65 2.00 -2.91
N ARG A 55 7.56 1.20 -1.84
CA ARG A 55 6.87 -0.10 -1.84
C ARG A 55 5.38 0.04 -2.15
N HIS A 56 4.74 1.08 -1.61
CA HIS A 56 3.34 1.37 -1.90
C HIS A 56 3.12 1.67 -3.39
N ARG A 57 3.99 2.49 -4.00
CA ARG A 57 3.95 2.79 -5.44
C ARG A 57 4.23 1.56 -6.29
N LEU A 58 5.21 0.74 -5.90
CA LEU A 58 5.57 -0.47 -6.62
C LEU A 58 4.44 -1.51 -6.60
N PHE A 59 3.87 -1.76 -5.42
CA PHE A 59 2.68 -2.60 -5.28
C PHE A 59 1.51 -2.06 -6.12
N SER A 60 1.26 -0.75 -6.05
CA SER A 60 0.22 -0.09 -6.86
C SER A 60 0.39 -0.34 -8.35
N ARG A 61 1.63 -0.30 -8.84
CA ARG A 61 1.95 -0.58 -10.24
C ARG A 61 1.70 -2.04 -10.59
N TRP A 62 2.27 -2.98 -9.83
CA TRP A 62 2.07 -4.42 -10.07
C TRP A 62 0.60 -4.81 -10.03
N PHE A 63 -0.14 -4.26 -9.08
CA PHE A 63 -1.57 -4.50 -8.94
C PHE A 63 -2.36 -4.04 -10.18
N ARG A 64 -2.05 -2.88 -10.76
CA ARG A 64 -2.69 -2.40 -12.00
C ARG A 64 -2.39 -3.28 -13.21
N GLU A 65 -1.19 -3.84 -13.28
CA GLU A 65 -0.76 -4.69 -14.40
C GLU A 65 -1.49 -6.05 -14.44
N VAL A 66 -2.08 -6.48 -13.32
CA VAL A 66 -2.77 -7.80 -13.23
C VAL A 66 -4.26 -7.73 -12.90
N ASN A 67 -4.76 -6.57 -12.49
CA ASN A 67 -6.14 -6.47 -12.06
C ASN A 67 -7.05 -6.43 -13.29
N ASP A 68 -7.61 -7.58 -13.67
CA ASP A 68 -8.64 -7.73 -14.70
C ASP A 68 -10.02 -7.19 -14.24
N ALA A 69 -10.03 -6.00 -13.61
CA ALA A 69 -11.22 -5.26 -13.18
C ALA A 69 -12.11 -5.86 -12.07
N HIS A 70 -11.72 -6.97 -11.43
CA HIS A 70 -12.53 -7.62 -10.39
C HIS A 70 -12.14 -7.29 -8.94
N LEU A 71 -11.02 -6.61 -8.74
CA LEU A 71 -10.59 -6.16 -7.40
C LEU A 71 -10.77 -4.65 -7.26
N LEU A 72 -11.54 -4.27 -6.24
CA LEU A 72 -11.69 -2.91 -5.76
C LEU A 72 -10.54 -2.58 -4.81
N ARG A 73 -9.95 -1.40 -4.98
CA ARG A 73 -8.84 -0.91 -4.18
C ARG A 73 -9.18 0.46 -3.62
N HIS A 74 -9.11 0.60 -2.30
CA HIS A 74 -9.34 1.86 -1.59
C HIS A 74 -8.09 2.23 -0.79
N VAL A 75 -7.52 3.39 -1.09
CA VAL A 75 -6.39 3.93 -0.32
C VAL A 75 -6.96 4.61 0.92
N VAL A 76 -6.65 4.06 2.09
CA VAL A 76 -7.24 4.47 3.38
C VAL A 76 -6.34 5.49 4.09
N SER A 77 -5.03 5.49 3.81
CA SER A 77 -4.11 6.49 4.32
C SER A 77 -2.83 6.55 3.48
N GLU A 78 -2.30 7.76 3.27
CA GLU A 78 -0.95 8.03 2.75
C GLU A 78 -0.24 9.13 3.57
N ALA A 79 -0.69 9.34 4.82
CA ALA A 79 -0.26 10.44 5.68
C ALA A 79 0.71 9.96 6.78
N ASN A 80 1.60 10.85 7.21
CA ASN A 80 2.49 10.66 8.36
C ASN A 80 3.29 9.33 8.31
N GLY A 81 3.77 8.95 7.12
CA GLY A 81 4.56 7.73 6.91
C GLY A 81 3.75 6.43 6.91
N LEU A 82 2.43 6.50 7.07
CA LEU A 82 1.50 5.37 6.96
C LEU A 82 0.89 5.31 5.55
N TYR A 83 1.09 4.16 4.90
CA TYR A 83 0.50 3.84 3.60
C TYR A 83 -0.39 2.62 3.74
N ALA A 84 -1.70 2.84 3.80
CA ALA A 84 -2.69 1.80 4.01
C ALA A 84 -3.65 1.70 2.82
N THR A 85 -3.97 0.49 2.41
CA THR A 85 -4.92 0.19 1.33
C THR A 85 -5.76 -1.01 1.69
N LEU A 86 -7.07 -0.92 1.45
CA LEU A 86 -8.01 -2.01 1.52
C LEU A 86 -8.29 -2.53 0.10
N ILE A 87 -8.28 -3.86 -0.08
CA ILE A 87 -8.50 -4.51 -1.37
C ILE A 87 -9.46 -5.68 -1.20
N TYR A 88 -10.48 -5.75 -2.03
CA TYR A 88 -11.48 -6.81 -2.01
C TYR A 88 -12.12 -6.99 -3.39
N ARG A 89 -12.80 -8.12 -3.62
CA ARG A 89 -13.53 -8.35 -4.88
C ARG A 89 -14.76 -7.43 -4.99
N ASP A 90 -15.08 -7.01 -6.20
CA ASP A 90 -16.35 -6.35 -6.51
C ASP A 90 -17.57 -7.22 -6.15
N THR A 91 -17.44 -8.55 -6.25
CA THR A 91 -18.47 -9.53 -5.83
C THR A 91 -18.46 -9.85 -4.34
N ASN A 92 -17.61 -9.23 -3.52
CA ASN A 92 -17.56 -9.52 -2.09
C ASN A 92 -18.94 -9.25 -1.45
N PRO A 93 -19.54 -10.20 -0.72
CA PRO A 93 -20.89 -10.05 -0.16
C PRO A 93 -20.99 -8.92 0.87
N PHE A 94 -19.86 -8.45 1.41
CA PHE A 94 -19.76 -7.35 2.36
C PHE A 94 -19.35 -6.03 1.69
N ALA A 95 -19.23 -5.96 0.36
CA ALA A 95 -18.74 -4.78 -0.35
C ALA A 95 -19.48 -3.49 0.03
N ALA A 96 -20.82 -3.53 0.13
CA ALA A 96 -21.62 -2.38 0.51
C ALA A 96 -21.32 -1.91 1.95
N GLU A 97 -21.14 -2.85 2.89
CA GLU A 97 -20.79 -2.55 4.28
C GLU A 97 -19.38 -1.96 4.37
N LEU A 98 -18.42 -2.57 3.67
CA LEU A 98 -17.05 -2.07 3.60
C LEU A 98 -17.02 -0.63 3.08
N GLN A 99 -17.72 -0.34 1.97
CA GLN A 99 -17.82 1.00 1.40
C GLN A 99 -18.45 1.99 2.36
N HIS A 100 -19.48 1.59 3.10
CA HIS A 100 -20.12 2.43 4.09
C HIS A 100 -19.18 2.78 5.26
N GLN A 101 -18.30 1.86 5.66
CA GLN A 101 -17.38 2.05 6.78
C GLN A 101 -16.07 2.76 6.40
N LEU A 102 -15.71 2.81 5.12
CA LEU A 102 -14.44 3.40 4.65
C LEU A 102 -14.20 4.83 5.15
N PRO A 103 -15.15 5.79 5.05
CA PRO A 103 -14.93 7.15 5.53
C PRO A 103 -14.64 7.21 7.03
N THR A 104 -15.35 6.39 7.83
CA THR A 104 -15.12 6.31 9.28
C THR A 104 -13.73 5.74 9.60
N LEU A 105 -13.24 4.79 8.80
CA LEU A 105 -11.90 4.23 8.96
C LEU A 105 -10.82 5.27 8.61
N GLU A 106 -10.99 5.98 7.50
CA GLU A 106 -10.10 7.08 7.07
C GLU A 106 -10.01 8.16 8.16
N ASP A 107 -11.14 8.60 8.70
CA ASP A 107 -11.21 9.60 9.77
C ASP A 107 -10.49 9.13 11.04
N LYS A 108 -10.70 7.87 11.45
CA LYS A 108 -10.03 7.30 12.63
C LYS A 108 -8.52 7.23 12.45
N LEU A 109 -8.05 6.78 11.28
CA LEU A 109 -6.62 6.74 10.99
C LEU A 109 -6.01 8.15 10.98
N ASN A 110 -6.67 9.10 10.34
CA ASN A 110 -6.23 10.50 10.33
C ASN A 110 -6.19 11.10 11.74
N HIS A 111 -7.17 10.78 12.60
CA HIS A 111 -7.19 11.24 13.98
C HIS A 111 -6.02 10.68 14.82
N ILE A 112 -5.79 9.36 14.74
CA ILE A 112 -4.68 8.70 15.45
C ILE A 112 -3.34 9.26 14.97
N MET A 113 -3.18 9.42 13.66
CA MET A 113 -1.92 9.93 13.08
C MET A 113 -1.70 11.42 13.35
N GLY A 114 -2.76 12.21 13.58
CA GLY A 114 -2.66 13.62 13.97
C GLY A 114 -2.35 13.85 15.45
N GLN A 115 -2.52 12.83 16.30
CA GLN A 115 -2.27 12.91 17.75
C GLN A 115 -0.86 12.47 18.18
N ASN A 116 -0.05 11.93 17.27
CA ASN A 116 1.36 11.64 17.49
C ASN A 116 2.23 12.69 16.79
N PRO A 117 2.51 13.85 17.42
CA PRO A 117 3.62 14.68 17.00
C PRO A 117 4.92 13.91 17.28
N GLU A 118 5.81 13.85 16.29
CA GLU A 118 7.17 13.30 16.45
C GLU A 118 7.94 13.92 17.63
#